data_AF-A0AA95NI95-F1
#
_entry.id   AF-A0AA95NI95-F1
#
_cell.length_a   1.000
_cell.length_b   1.000
_cell.length_c   1.000
_cell.angle_alpha   90.00
_cell.angle_beta   90.00
_cell.angle_gamma   90.00
#
_symmetry.space_group_name_H-M   'P 1'
#
loop_
_entity.id
_entity.type
_entity.pdbx_description
1 polymer ?
#
loop_
_entity_poly.entity_id
_entity_poly.type
_entity_poly.pdbx_seq_one_letter_code
_entity_poly.pdbx_strand_id
1 'polypeptide(L)'
;MTGSQKLRAIDPQAAMRQAFVAAMKAERAEVMRLLAAGVPEWEIAERMRCNPLRMDYALFAGLRCGATGKRSGKPCSLTAIYANGRCKLHGGLSTGPTSTEGKARAALNGRAPKRAKNAGNGC
;
A
#
# COMPACT_ATOMS: atom_id res chain seq x y z
N MET A 1 27.87 -23.88 -12.32
CA MET A 1 27.29 -22.54 -12.16
C MET A 1 25.99 -22.64 -11.38
N THR A 2 26.05 -22.78 -10.06
CA THR A 2 24.84 -22.88 -9.21
C THR A 2 24.38 -21.46 -8.86
N GLY A 3 23.51 -20.90 -9.70
CA GLY A 3 22.82 -19.66 -9.38
C GLY A 3 21.97 -19.86 -8.12
N SER A 4 22.46 -19.38 -6.98
CA SER A 4 21.73 -19.38 -5.72
C SER A 4 20.42 -18.62 -5.92
N GLN A 5 19.32 -19.35 -6.05
CA GLN A 5 17.98 -18.78 -6.10
C GLN A 5 17.75 -18.10 -4.74
N LYS A 6 17.93 -16.78 -4.70
CA LYS A 6 17.54 -15.99 -3.52
C LYS A 6 16.02 -16.09 -3.41
N LEU A 7 15.54 -16.96 -2.52
CA LEU A 7 14.17 -16.98 -2.05
C LEU A 7 13.81 -15.55 -1.64
N ARG A 8 12.87 -14.92 -2.37
CA ARG A 8 12.39 -13.58 -2.01
C ARG A 8 11.72 -13.73 -0.65
N ALA A 9 12.11 -12.92 0.32
CA ALA A 9 11.42 -12.88 1.61
C ALA A 9 9.93 -12.61 1.36
N ILE A 10 9.09 -13.61 1.59
CA ILE A 10 7.64 -13.52 1.47
C ILE A 10 7.18 -12.62 2.62
N ASP A 11 6.45 -11.53 2.33
CA ASP A 11 5.85 -10.68 3.37
C ASP A 11 4.86 -11.55 4.17
N PRO A 12 5.15 -11.88 5.44
CA PRO A 12 4.30 -12.77 6.22
C PRO A 12 2.91 -12.17 6.48
N GLN A 13 2.74 -10.86 6.26
CA GLN A 13 1.47 -10.15 6.41
C GLN A 13 0.84 -9.78 5.05
N ALA A 14 1.27 -10.39 3.94
CA ALA A 14 0.74 -10.07 2.61
C ALA A 14 -0.79 -10.21 2.52
N ALA A 15 -1.35 -11.28 3.09
CA ALA A 15 -2.80 -11.52 3.10
C ALA A 15 -3.54 -10.49 3.97
N MET A 16 -3.09 -10.27 5.21
CA MET A 16 -3.65 -9.25 6.11
C MET A 16 -3.62 -7.86 5.48
N ARG A 17 -2.57 -7.56 4.72
CA ARG A 17 -2.44 -6.32 3.96
C ARG A 17 -3.44 -6.19 2.82
N GLN A 18 -3.62 -7.24 2.05
CA GLN A 18 -4.62 -7.25 0.98
C GLN A 18 -6.01 -7.02 1.56
N ALA A 19 -6.34 -7.67 2.68
CA ALA A 19 -7.59 -7.46 3.41
C ALA A 19 -7.73 -6.00 3.91
N PHE A 20 -6.69 -5.43 4.51
CA PHE A 20 -6.69 -4.02 4.94
C PHE A 20 -6.94 -3.07 3.77
N VAL A 21 -6.21 -3.23 2.66
CA VAL A 21 -6.38 -2.35 1.48
C VAL A 21 -7.77 -2.54 0.87
N ALA A 22 -8.30 -3.76 0.85
CA ALA A 22 -9.65 -4.04 0.37
C ALA A 22 -10.71 -3.37 1.24
N ALA A 23 -10.63 -3.47 2.57
CA ALA A 23 -11.57 -2.84 3.47
C ALA A 23 -11.50 -1.30 3.42
N MET A 24 -10.30 -0.70 3.31
CA MET A 24 -10.16 0.77 3.12
C MET A 24 -10.82 1.22 1.82
N LYS A 25 -10.70 0.42 0.75
CA LYS A 25 -11.34 0.70 -0.54
C LYS A 25 -12.85 0.52 -0.47
N ALA A 26 -13.34 -0.50 0.24
CA ALA A 26 -14.76 -0.76 0.40
C ALA A 26 -15.46 0.37 1.17
N GLU A 27 -14.88 0.80 2.30
CA GLU A 27 -15.39 1.93 3.07
C GLU A 27 -15.43 3.21 2.23
N ARG A 28 -14.34 3.52 1.51
CA ARG A 28 -14.27 4.68 0.61
C ARG A 28 -15.30 4.58 -0.51
N ALA A 29 -15.48 3.43 -1.13
CA ALA A 29 -16.44 3.24 -2.21
C ALA A 29 -17.88 3.46 -1.71
N GLU A 30 -18.19 2.98 -0.51
CA GLU A 30 -19.51 3.18 0.10
C GLU A 30 -19.78 4.64 0.45
N VAL A 31 -18.79 5.35 1.03
CA VAL A 31 -18.89 6.79 1.25
C VAL A 31 -19.13 7.53 -0.07
N MET A 32 -18.40 7.19 -1.14
CA MET A 32 -18.60 7.78 -2.47
C MET A 32 -19.99 7.46 -3.04
N ARG A 33 -20.50 6.25 -2.81
CA ARG A 33 -21.86 5.86 -3.23
C ARG A 33 -22.92 6.67 -2.49
N LEU A 34 -22.77 6.88 -1.19
CA LEU A 34 -23.68 7.70 -0.37
C LEU A 34 -23.67 9.17 -0.84
N LEU A 35 -22.48 9.74 -1.06
CA LEU A 35 -22.35 11.09 -1.64
C LEU A 35 -23.05 11.20 -3.00
N ALA A 36 -22.83 10.22 -3.89
CA ALA A 36 -23.47 10.19 -5.20
C ALA A 36 -25.00 10.02 -5.12
N ALA A 37 -25.50 9.39 -4.06
CA ALA A 37 -26.93 9.27 -3.76
C ALA A 37 -27.54 10.54 -3.13
N GLY A 38 -26.76 11.63 -3.00
CA GLY A 38 -27.22 12.90 -2.45
C GLY A 38 -27.29 12.94 -0.92
N VAL A 39 -26.66 11.98 -0.24
CA VAL A 39 -26.58 11.97 1.22
C VAL A 39 -25.64 13.09 1.66
N PRO A 40 -26.08 14.02 2.52
CA PRO A 40 -25.20 15.09 2.98
C PRO A 40 -24.12 14.54 3.91
N GLU A 41 -22.93 15.13 3.88
CA GLU A 41 -21.74 14.64 4.60
C GLU A 41 -21.97 14.43 6.11
N TRP A 42 -22.74 15.31 6.75
CA TRP A 42 -23.06 15.21 8.17
C TRP A 42 -23.87 13.94 8.52
N GLU A 43 -24.65 13.41 7.58
CA GLU A 43 -25.44 12.19 7.75
C GLU A 43 -24.66 10.92 7.39
N ILE A 44 -23.60 11.04 6.57
CA ILE A 44 -22.76 9.89 6.18
C ILE A 44 -22.15 9.23 7.41
N ALA A 45 -21.70 10.02 8.39
CA ALA A 45 -21.14 9.49 9.63
C ALA A 45 -22.12 8.57 10.35
N GLU A 46 -23.39 8.97 10.46
CA GLU A 46 -24.50 8.18 11.03
C GLU A 46 -24.66 6.86 10.28
N ARG A 47 -24.84 6.93 8.96
CA ARG A 47 -25.09 5.75 8.12
C ARG A 47 -23.92 4.78 8.12
N MET A 48 -22.69 5.28 8.26
CA MET A 48 -21.50 4.45 8.32
C MET A 48 -21.28 3.81 9.69
N ARG A 49 -21.86 4.32 10.80
CA ARG A 49 -21.58 3.79 12.16
C ARG A 49 -21.78 2.28 12.29
N CYS A 50 -22.89 1.77 11.74
CA CYS A 50 -23.25 0.35 11.79
C CYS A 50 -23.11 -0.34 10.42
N ASN A 51 -22.50 0.33 9.42
CA ASN A 51 -22.36 -0.24 8.09
C ASN A 51 -21.30 -1.37 8.13
N PRO A 52 -21.59 -2.56 7.59
CA PRO A 52 -20.62 -3.67 7.57
C PRO A 52 -19.36 -3.38 6.72
N LEU A 53 -19.41 -2.36 5.86
CA LEU A 53 -18.25 -1.89 5.08
C LEU A 53 -17.39 -0.86 5.84
N ARG A 54 -17.82 -0.39 7.02
CA ARG A 54 -17.00 0.46 7.89
C ARG A 54 -15.77 -0.33 8.35
N MET A 55 -14.61 0.28 8.21
CA MET A 55 -13.35 -0.36 8.60
C MET A 55 -13.26 -0.52 10.13
N ASP A 56 -13.00 -1.75 10.57
CA ASP A 56 -12.55 -2.01 11.94
C ASP A 56 -11.01 -1.99 12.00
N TYR A 57 -10.47 -0.91 12.55
CA TYR A 57 -9.02 -0.73 12.72
C TYR A 57 -8.41 -1.75 13.69
N ALA A 58 -9.19 -2.33 14.61
CA ALA A 58 -8.68 -3.30 15.59
C ALA A 58 -8.18 -4.58 14.90
N LEU A 59 -8.84 -5.02 13.83
CA LEU A 59 -8.45 -6.19 13.04
C LEU A 59 -7.05 -6.07 12.41
N PHE A 60 -6.55 -4.83 12.26
CA PHE A 60 -5.31 -4.53 11.56
C PHE A 60 -4.25 -3.84 12.44
N ALA A 61 -4.43 -3.80 13.76
CA ALA A 61 -3.51 -3.13 14.68
C ALA A 61 -2.05 -3.63 14.59
N GLY A 62 -1.85 -4.91 14.23
CA GLY A 62 -0.52 -5.52 14.03
C GLY A 62 0.06 -5.38 12.63
N LEU A 63 -0.63 -4.70 11.70
CA LEU A 63 -0.20 -4.61 10.31
C LEU A 63 0.99 -3.66 10.17
N ARG A 64 2.13 -4.23 9.75
CA ARG A 64 3.36 -3.48 9.47
C ARG A 64 3.44 -3.11 7.99
N CYS A 65 4.27 -2.13 7.68
CA CYS A 65 4.53 -1.70 6.30
C CYS A 65 5.08 -2.82 5.41
N GLY A 66 5.98 -3.68 5.92
CA GLY A 66 6.48 -4.86 5.18
C GLY A 66 7.38 -4.59 3.97
N ALA A 67 7.50 -3.35 3.50
CA ALA A 67 8.37 -2.98 2.38
C ALA A 67 9.84 -3.26 2.70
N THR A 68 10.61 -3.76 1.73
CA THR A 68 12.03 -4.06 1.91
C THR A 68 12.84 -2.76 2.04
N GLY A 69 13.49 -2.56 3.19
CA GLY A 69 14.37 -1.43 3.40
C GLY A 69 15.62 -1.52 2.52
N LYS A 70 15.92 -0.45 1.77
CA LYS A 70 17.08 -0.42 0.85
C LYS A 70 18.43 -0.60 1.57
N ARG A 71 18.56 -0.04 2.77
CA ARG A 71 19.80 -0.11 3.58
C ARG A 71 19.95 -1.46 4.29
N SER A 72 18.90 -1.93 4.94
CA SER A 72 18.97 -3.13 5.80
C SER A 72 18.64 -4.43 5.07
N GLY A 73 17.97 -4.38 3.91
CA GLY A 73 17.41 -5.55 3.23
C GLY A 73 16.27 -6.25 3.98
N LYS A 74 15.88 -5.77 5.16
CA LYS A 74 14.85 -6.36 6.03
C LYS A 74 13.47 -5.72 5.77
N PRO A 75 12.36 -6.44 5.99
CA PRO A 75 11.01 -5.86 5.92
C PRO A 75 10.82 -4.73 6.95
N CYS A 76 10.16 -3.65 6.53
CA CYS A 76 9.85 -2.51 7.39
C CYS A 76 8.87 -2.88 8.50
N SER A 77 9.23 -2.55 9.74
CA SER A 77 8.45 -2.85 10.96
C SER A 77 7.47 -1.75 11.36
N LEU A 78 7.46 -0.59 10.71
CA LEU A 78 6.55 0.52 11.04
C LEU A 78 5.09 0.10 10.89
N THR A 79 4.28 0.38 11.91
CA THR A 79 2.83 0.13 11.97
C THR A 79 1.98 1.35 11.63
N ALA A 80 2.57 2.56 11.65
CA ALA A 80 1.94 3.77 11.13
C ALA A 80 1.85 3.69 9.59
N ILE A 81 0.79 3.06 9.11
CA ILE A 81 0.50 2.81 7.69
C ILE A 81 -0.69 3.64 7.22
N TYR A 82 -0.67 3.97 5.93
CA TYR A 82 -1.75 4.70 5.26
C TYR A 82 -2.66 3.73 4.49
N ALA A 83 -3.73 4.24 3.87
CA ALA A 83 -4.77 3.44 3.19
C ALA A 83 -4.25 2.45 2.13
N ASN A 84 -3.05 2.68 1.58
CA ASN A 84 -2.39 1.76 0.64
C ASN A 84 -1.58 0.63 1.31
N GLY A 85 -1.60 0.55 2.65
CA GLY A 85 -0.89 -0.45 3.45
C GLY A 85 0.61 -0.18 3.61
N ARG A 86 1.07 1.05 3.36
CA ARG A 86 2.50 1.45 3.43
C ARG A 86 2.68 2.64 4.37
N CYS A 87 3.87 2.74 4.99
CA CYS A 87 4.21 3.87 5.84
C CYS A 87 4.69 5.08 5.03
N LYS A 88 4.83 6.25 5.67
CA LYS A 88 5.29 7.49 5.03
C LYS A 88 6.61 7.34 4.26
N LEU A 89 7.54 6.53 4.77
CA LEU A 89 8.88 6.33 4.18
C LEU A 89 8.87 5.41 2.96
N HIS A 90 7.81 4.62 2.78
CA HIS A 90 7.69 3.63 1.71
C HIS A 90 6.46 3.89 0.83
N GLY A 91 6.12 5.16 0.64
CA GLY A 91 5.08 5.60 -0.30
C GLY A 91 3.66 5.63 0.27
N GLY A 92 3.48 5.54 1.59
CA GLY A 92 2.17 5.63 2.25
C GLY A 92 1.39 6.89 1.89
N LEU A 93 2.08 8.03 1.80
CA LEU A 93 1.53 9.32 1.42
C LEU A 93 1.49 9.55 -0.10
N SER A 94 2.04 8.64 -0.90
CA SER A 94 2.06 8.81 -2.35
C SER A 94 0.67 8.57 -2.93
N THR A 95 0.17 9.54 -3.70
CA THR A 95 -1.04 9.41 -4.51
C THR A 95 -0.78 8.71 -5.86
N GLY A 96 0.47 8.36 -6.15
CA GLY A 96 0.91 7.92 -7.46
C GLY A 96 0.85 9.04 -8.52
N PRO A 97 1.18 8.73 -9.77
CA PRO A 97 1.02 9.69 -10.86
C PRO A 97 -0.46 9.93 -11.17
N THR A 98 -0.87 11.20 -11.14
CA THR A 98 -2.26 11.61 -11.44
C THR A 98 -2.46 11.94 -12.92
N SER A 99 -1.43 12.41 -13.62
CA SER A 99 -1.48 12.71 -15.06
C SER A 99 -1.35 11.46 -15.94
N THR A 100 -1.88 11.55 -17.16
CA THR A 100 -1.76 10.51 -18.19
C THR A 100 -0.30 10.19 -18.52
N GLU A 101 0.52 11.22 -18.75
CA GLU A 101 1.96 11.09 -18.99
C GLU A 101 2.70 10.46 -17.82
N GLY A 102 2.36 10.88 -16.59
CA GLY A 102 2.95 10.33 -15.37
C GLY A 102 2.66 8.85 -15.22
N LYS A 103 1.42 8.43 -15.52
CA LYS A 103 1.02 7.02 -15.51
C LYS A 103 1.76 6.23 -16.58
N ALA A 104 1.89 6.77 -17.80
CA ALA A 104 2.65 6.13 -18.88
C ALA A 104 4.12 5.91 -18.48
N ARG A 105 4.78 6.94 -17.94
CA ARG A 105 6.16 6.85 -17.45
C ARG A 105 6.31 5.81 -16.34
N ALA A 106 5.40 5.77 -15.37
CA ALA A 106 5.44 4.77 -14.30
C ALA A 106 5.24 3.35 -14.83
N ALA A 107 4.38 3.13 -15.82
CA ALA A 107 4.16 1.83 -16.44
C ALA A 107 5.42 1.32 -17.17
N LEU A 108 6.18 2.21 -17.81
CA LEU A 108 7.45 1.88 -18.47
C LEU A 108 8.51 1.37 -17.46
N ASN A 109 8.56 1.96 -16.25
CA ASN A 109 9.50 1.54 -15.21
C ASN A 109 9.34 0.08 -14.78
N GLY A 110 8.13 -0.47 -14.82
CA GLY A 110 7.87 -1.88 -14.48
C GLY A 110 8.42 -2.87 -15.51
N ARG A 111 8.62 -2.42 -16.76
CA ARG A 111 9.12 -3.22 -17.89
C ARG A 111 10.62 -3.05 -18.12
N ALA A 112 11.21 -2.00 -17.57
CA ALA A 112 12.63 -1.72 -17.73
C ALA A 112 13.50 -2.80 -17.04
N PRO A 113 14.59 -3.26 -17.69
CA PRO A 113 15.54 -4.15 -17.04
C PRO A 113 16.13 -3.46 -15.81
N LYS A 114 16.31 -4.22 -14.71
CA LYS A 114 16.99 -3.68 -13.54
C LYS A 114 18.40 -3.27 -13.94
N ARG A 115 18.75 -1.99 -13.73
CA ARG A 115 20.12 -1.53 -13.92
C ARG A 115 21.08 -2.46 -13.16
N ALA A 116 22.15 -2.87 -13.83
CA ALA A 116 23.24 -3.58 -13.17
C ALA A 116 23.69 -2.74 -11.97
N LYS A 117 23.88 -3.38 -10.81
CA LYS A 117 24.46 -2.68 -9.67
C LYS A 117 25.91 -2.38 -10.07
N ASN A 118 26.29 -1.11 -10.18
CA ASN A 118 27.70 -0.76 -10.27
C ASN A 118 28.36 -1.30 -8.99
N ALA A 119 29.30 -2.24 -9.15
CA ALA A 119 30.22 -2.62 -8.09
C ALA A 119 31.16 -1.43 -7.88
N GLY A 120 30.70 -0.43 -7.14
CA GLY A 120 31.54 0.69 -6.73
C GLY A 120 32.59 0.16 -5.76
N ASN A 121 33.86 0.29 -6.15
CA ASN A 121 35.03 0.05 -5.32
C ASN A 121 34.83 0.66 -3.92
N GLY A 122 34.96 -0.17 -2.90
CA GLY A 122 35.09 0.28 -1.53
C GLY A 122 36.42 1.02 -1.34
N CYS A 123 36.38 2.06 -0.52
CA CYS A 123 37.45 2.35 0.43
C CYS A 123 37.25 1.40 1.61
#